data_AF-A0A1H8WEC0-F1
#
_entry.id   AF-A0A1H8WEC0-F1
#
_cell.length_a   1.000
_cell.length_b   1.000
_cell.length_c   1.000
_cell.angle_alpha   90.00
_cell.angle_beta   90.00
_cell.angle_gamma   90.00
#
_symmetry.space_group_name_H-M   'P 1'
#
loop_
_entity.id
_entity.type
_entity.pdbx_description
1 polymer ?
#
loop_
_entity_poly.entity_id
_entity_poly.type
_entity_poly.pdbx_seq_one_letter_code
_entity_poly.pdbx_strand_id
1 'polypeptide(L)'
;MPKEEVTDLLRFLYEFSPEVREKAIWLREFVWDLYPQANEIIYDNYNALAFGWSPTEKLGQTFCSVAAYRGGNQNVHFGFYWGSEIADPKQLLLGKGSQYRYLLVNNLDDFPRDYITALIEQAWENSLAKVKNPKDIVYGKTITKMISPKKREAKTKK
;
A
#
# COMPACT_ATOMS: atom_id res chain seq x y z
N MET A 1 -7.56 9.62 17.01
CA MET A 1 -6.14 9.71 16.61
C MET A 1 -5.81 8.49 15.75
N PRO A 2 -4.90 8.56 14.76
CA PRO A 2 -4.09 9.69 14.29
C PRO A 2 -4.03 9.80 12.74
N LYS A 3 -4.40 10.96 12.20
CA LYS A 3 -3.80 11.48 10.95
C LYS A 3 -2.55 12.33 11.26
N GLU A 4 -1.97 12.18 12.45
CA GLU A 4 -0.96 13.14 12.97
C GLU A 4 0.48 12.78 12.59
N GLU A 5 0.79 11.54 12.20
CA GLU A 5 2.12 11.16 11.67
C GLU A 5 2.17 11.11 10.13
N VAL A 6 1.44 12.01 9.48
CA VAL A 6 1.43 12.14 8.02
C VAL A 6 2.72 12.80 7.48
N THR A 7 3.50 13.43 8.36
CA THR A 7 4.68 14.25 8.01
C THR A 7 5.70 13.50 7.17
N ASP A 8 6.02 12.27 7.54
CA ASP A 8 7.00 11.46 6.80
C ASP A 8 6.48 11.06 5.41
N LEU A 9 5.24 10.55 5.33
CA LEU A 9 4.68 10.12 4.06
C LEU A 9 4.58 11.28 3.06
N LEU A 10 4.08 12.44 3.49
CA LEU A 10 4.00 13.63 2.63
C LEU A 10 5.38 14.10 2.19
N ARG A 11 6.35 14.08 3.11
CA ARG A 11 7.74 14.42 2.78
C ARG A 11 8.31 13.49 1.72
N PHE A 12 8.10 12.18 1.84
CA PHE A 12 8.59 11.22 0.85
C PHE A 12 7.85 11.33 -0.48
N LEU A 13 6.54 11.58 -0.44
CA LEU A 13 5.72 11.79 -1.63
C LEU A 13 6.13 13.03 -2.41
N TYR A 14 6.70 14.06 -1.77
CA TYR A 14 7.17 15.28 -2.43
C TYR A 14 8.18 15.03 -3.56
N GLU A 15 8.91 13.92 -3.52
CA GLU A 15 9.88 13.52 -4.56
C GLU A 15 9.22 12.94 -5.83
N PHE A 16 7.89 12.74 -5.83
CA PHE A 16 7.12 12.18 -6.94
C PHE A 16 6.35 13.26 -7.70
N SER A 17 5.92 12.96 -8.92
CA SER A 17 5.10 13.88 -9.73
C SER A 17 3.76 14.19 -9.05
N PRO A 18 3.12 15.34 -9.34
CA PRO A 18 1.79 15.68 -8.81
C PRO A 18 0.77 14.54 -8.98
N GLU A 19 0.74 13.92 -10.16
CA GLU A 19 -0.17 12.82 -10.48
C GLU A 19 0.04 11.59 -9.59
N VAL A 20 1.30 11.19 -9.35
CA VAL A 20 1.60 10.05 -8.45
C VAL A 20 1.22 10.38 -7.01
N ARG A 21 1.47 11.61 -6.56
CA ARG A 21 1.10 12.07 -5.22
C ARG A 21 -0.40 12.03 -5.01
N GLU A 22 -1.16 12.55 -5.98
CA GLU A 22 -2.61 12.54 -5.95
C GLU A 22 -3.16 11.12 -5.85
N LYS A 23 -2.69 10.20 -6.70
CA LYS A 23 -3.09 8.79 -6.64
C LYS A 23 -2.77 8.16 -5.30
N ALA A 24 -1.55 8.36 -4.78
CA ALA A 24 -1.15 7.78 -3.51
C ALA A 24 -2.00 8.29 -2.34
N ILE A 25 -2.27 9.60 -2.27
CA ILE A 25 -3.09 10.18 -1.21
C ILE A 25 -4.55 9.75 -1.34
N TRP A 26 -5.11 9.73 -2.54
CA TRP A 26 -6.48 9.27 -2.75
C TRP A 26 -6.66 7.81 -2.31
N LEU A 27 -5.74 6.92 -2.71
CA LEU A 27 -5.78 5.50 -2.32
C LEU A 27 -5.60 5.33 -0.81
N ARG A 28 -4.82 6.20 -0.17
CA ARG A 28 -4.64 6.19 1.28
C ARG A 28 -5.93 6.50 2.02
N GLU A 29 -6.59 7.59 1.63
CA GLU A 29 -7.88 7.99 2.21
C GLU A 29 -8.94 6.92 1.98
N PHE A 30 -8.99 6.34 0.77
CA PHE A 30 -9.89 5.23 0.44
C PHE A 30 -9.76 4.04 1.41
N VAL A 31 -8.54 3.61 1.76
CA VAL A 31 -8.36 2.49 2.70
C VAL A 31 -8.67 2.91 4.13
N TRP A 32 -8.32 4.13 4.54
CA TRP A 32 -8.63 4.61 5.90
C TRP A 32 -10.11 4.80 6.16
N ASP A 33 -10.89 5.22 5.16
CA ASP A 33 -12.34 5.31 5.29
C ASP A 33 -12.98 3.93 5.56
N LEU A 34 -12.38 2.87 4.99
CA LEU A 34 -12.83 1.49 5.18
C LEU A 34 -12.28 0.84 6.48
N TYR A 35 -11.01 1.09 6.81
CA TYR A 35 -10.29 0.46 7.93
C TYR A 35 -9.57 1.50 8.80
N PRO A 36 -10.30 2.41 9.47
CA PRO A 36 -9.70 3.47 10.30
C PRO A 36 -8.89 2.93 11.49
N GLN A 37 -9.16 1.68 11.89
CA GLN A 37 -8.47 0.99 12.98
C GLN A 37 -7.15 0.32 12.55
N ALA A 38 -6.89 0.15 11.26
CA ALA A 38 -5.67 -0.53 10.81
C ALA A 38 -4.42 0.32 11.02
N ASN A 39 -3.27 -0.34 11.17
CA ASN A 39 -1.99 0.35 11.27
C ASN A 39 -1.43 0.60 9.87
N GLU A 40 -1.02 1.83 9.58
CA GLU A 40 -0.28 2.18 8.38
C GLU A 40 1.22 2.03 8.62
N ILE A 41 1.90 1.27 7.77
CA ILE A 41 3.34 1.00 7.85
C ILE A 41 4.01 1.55 6.60
N ILE A 42 4.95 2.48 6.76
CA ILE A 42 5.64 3.19 5.68
C ILE A 42 7.07 2.66 5.50
N TYR A 43 7.42 2.40 4.25
CA TYR A 43 8.73 1.95 3.78
C TYR A 43 9.18 2.82 2.60
N ASP A 44 10.14 3.70 2.86
CA ASP A 44 10.79 4.49 1.81
C ASP A 44 11.99 3.74 1.25
N ASN A 45 11.73 2.87 0.28
CA ASN A 45 12.75 1.99 -0.30
C ASN A 45 13.46 2.63 -1.50
N TYR A 46 14.62 2.08 -1.86
CA TYR A 46 15.40 2.53 -3.01
C TYR A 46 14.58 2.68 -4.31
N ASN A 47 13.70 1.71 -4.60
CA ASN A 47 12.95 1.66 -5.87
C ASN A 47 11.55 2.30 -5.80
N ALA A 48 10.95 2.37 -4.63
CA ALA A 48 9.56 2.77 -4.46
C ALA A 48 9.32 3.27 -3.03
N LEU A 49 8.42 4.23 -2.89
CA LEU A 49 7.77 4.51 -1.62
C LEU A 49 6.59 3.56 -1.50
N ALA A 50 6.61 2.70 -0.50
CA ALA A 50 5.52 1.77 -0.23
C ALA A 50 4.94 2.03 1.16
N PHE A 51 3.63 2.00 1.27
CA PHE A 51 2.94 2.02 2.55
C PHE A 51 1.76 1.07 2.50
N GLY A 52 1.40 0.47 3.63
CA GLY A 52 0.32 -0.50 3.65
C GLY A 52 -0.27 -0.66 5.03
N TRP A 53 -1.42 -1.32 5.06
CA TRP A 53 -2.23 -1.46 6.26
C TRP A 53 -2.17 -2.87 6.80
N SER A 54 -2.08 -2.98 8.13
CA SER A 54 -1.89 -4.24 8.83
C SER A 54 -2.62 -4.23 10.19
N PRO A 55 -3.17 -5.38 10.66
CA PRO A 55 -3.68 -5.51 12.02
C PRO A 55 -2.58 -5.44 13.09
N THR A 56 -1.31 -5.60 12.71
CA THR A 56 -0.15 -5.50 13.60
C THR A 56 0.96 -4.67 12.97
N GLU A 57 2.08 -4.49 13.66
CA GLU A 57 3.26 -3.82 13.09
C GLU A 57 4.12 -4.71 12.15
N LYS A 58 3.70 -5.95 11.88
CA LYS A 58 4.46 -6.91 11.06
C LYS A 58 4.11 -6.77 9.58
N LEU A 59 5.13 -6.56 8.75
CA LEU A 59 4.98 -6.49 7.28
C LEU A 59 4.25 -7.72 6.70
N GLY A 60 4.55 -8.91 7.23
CA GLY A 60 3.93 -10.17 6.81
C GLY A 60 2.41 -10.27 7.00
N GLN A 61 1.82 -9.32 7.75
CA GLN A 61 0.39 -9.23 8.03
C GLN A 61 -0.22 -7.99 7.34
N THR A 62 0.50 -7.32 6.45
CA THR A 62 -0.09 -6.28 5.62
C THR A 62 -1.20 -6.89 4.76
N PHE A 63 -2.42 -6.37 4.81
CA PHE A 63 -3.51 -6.89 3.98
C PHE A 63 -3.56 -6.20 2.63
N CYS A 64 -3.38 -4.88 2.59
CA CYS A 64 -3.24 -4.12 1.34
C CYS A 64 -2.14 -3.05 1.43
N SER A 65 -1.65 -2.59 0.29
CA SER A 65 -0.59 -1.59 0.20
C SER A 65 -0.70 -0.73 -1.06
N VAL A 66 -0.09 0.46 -0.98
CA VAL A 66 0.20 1.32 -2.11
C VAL A 66 1.70 1.35 -2.31
N ALA A 67 2.16 1.22 -3.56
CA ALA A 67 3.56 1.38 -3.92
C ALA A 67 3.70 2.37 -5.09
N ALA A 68 4.35 3.51 -4.84
CA ALA A 68 4.70 4.51 -5.83
C ALA A 68 6.16 4.29 -6.28
N TYR A 69 6.37 3.98 -7.56
CA TYR A 69 7.69 3.67 -8.10
C TYR A 69 8.47 4.92 -8.50
N ARG A 70 9.80 4.85 -8.31
CA ARG A 70 10.74 5.96 -8.55
C ARG A 70 11.41 5.87 -9.92
N GLY A 71 11.95 7.00 -10.36
CA GLY A 71 12.69 7.13 -11.62
C GLY A 71 11.76 7.28 -12.82
N GLY A 72 12.11 6.65 -13.95
CA GLY A 72 11.30 6.71 -15.17
C GLY A 72 10.06 5.81 -15.17
N ASN A 73 9.83 5.06 -14.09
CA ASN A 73 8.66 4.21 -13.89
C ASN A 73 7.83 4.85 -12.78
N GLN A 74 6.92 5.75 -13.15
CA GLN A 74 6.05 6.49 -12.22
C GLN A 74 4.73 5.74 -11.95
N ASN A 75 4.77 4.42 -11.98
CA ASN A 75 3.60 3.59 -11.73
C ASN A 75 3.19 3.63 -10.25
N VAL A 76 1.88 3.58 -10.02
CA VAL A 76 1.28 3.39 -8.70
C VAL A 76 0.59 2.04 -8.69
N HIS A 77 0.99 1.18 -7.75
CA HIS A 77 0.34 -0.12 -7.53
C HIS A 77 -0.55 -0.03 -6.30
N PHE A 78 -1.77 -0.57 -6.39
CA PHE A 78 -2.57 -0.95 -5.24
C PHE A 78 -2.50 -2.47 -5.11
N GLY A 79 -1.93 -3.00 -4.03
CA GLY A 79 -1.67 -4.43 -3.94
C GLY A 79 -2.04 -5.07 -2.63
N PHE A 80 -1.94 -6.39 -2.65
CA PHE A 80 -2.33 -7.31 -1.59
C PHE A 80 -1.15 -8.20 -1.26
N TYR A 81 -0.69 -8.16 -0.01
CA TYR A 81 0.54 -8.86 0.39
C TYR A 81 0.43 -10.37 0.17
N TRP A 82 -0.72 -10.94 0.48
CA TRP A 82 -1.12 -12.33 0.22
C TRP A 82 -2.20 -12.40 -0.87
N GLY A 83 -2.05 -11.59 -1.91
CA GLY A 83 -3.03 -11.52 -2.99
C GLY A 83 -3.21 -12.82 -3.78
N SER A 84 -2.25 -13.75 -3.71
CA SER A 84 -2.40 -15.09 -4.29
C SER A 84 -3.40 -15.98 -3.54
N GLU A 85 -3.82 -15.59 -2.33
CA GLU A 85 -4.70 -16.35 -1.45
C GLU A 85 -6.13 -15.76 -1.37
N ILE A 86 -6.43 -14.70 -2.13
CA ILE A 86 -7.77 -14.11 -2.22
C ILE A 86 -8.41 -14.40 -3.57
N ALA A 87 -9.75 -14.44 -3.61
CA ALA A 87 -10.47 -14.73 -4.85
C ALA A 87 -10.55 -13.49 -5.74
N ASP A 88 -9.88 -13.52 -6.89
CA ASP A 88 -9.93 -12.48 -7.93
C ASP A 88 -10.73 -12.97 -9.17
N PRO A 89 -12.06 -13.11 -9.07
CA PRO A 89 -12.88 -13.70 -10.15
C PRO A 89 -12.85 -12.87 -11.44
N LYS A 90 -12.62 -11.56 -11.36
CA LYS A 90 -12.49 -10.69 -12.53
C LYS A 90 -11.07 -10.68 -13.11
N GLN A 91 -10.12 -11.36 -12.47
CA GLN A 91 -8.72 -11.48 -12.90
C GLN A 91 -8.07 -10.11 -13.16
N LEU A 92 -8.41 -9.11 -12.33
CA LEU A 92 -7.89 -7.75 -12.48
C LEU A 92 -6.50 -7.60 -11.85
N LEU A 93 -6.14 -8.49 -10.93
CA LEU A 93 -4.88 -8.40 -10.23
C LEU A 93 -3.73 -9.00 -11.06
N LEU A 94 -2.69 -8.21 -11.19
CA LEU A 94 -1.43 -8.55 -11.81
C LEU A 94 -0.46 -9.17 -10.81
N GLY A 95 0.59 -9.80 -11.33
CA GLY A 95 1.66 -10.43 -10.56
C GLY A 95 1.60 -11.95 -10.67
N LYS A 96 2.76 -12.55 -10.94
CA LYS A 96 2.93 -14.01 -11.08
C LYS A 96 3.74 -14.65 -9.95
N GLY A 97 4.11 -13.85 -8.93
CA GLY A 97 4.83 -14.35 -7.77
C GLY A 97 3.99 -15.32 -6.94
N SER A 98 4.60 -15.99 -5.97
CA SER A 98 3.88 -16.91 -5.08
C SER A 98 2.92 -16.20 -4.12
N GLN A 99 3.08 -14.89 -3.91
CA GLN A 99 2.46 -14.17 -2.80
C GLN A 99 1.72 -12.90 -3.21
N TYR A 100 2.46 -11.92 -3.72
CA TYR A 100 1.95 -10.58 -3.97
C TYR A 100 1.10 -10.52 -5.24
N ARG A 101 -0.02 -9.81 -5.18
CA ARG A 101 -0.81 -9.40 -6.35
C ARG A 101 -1.12 -7.91 -6.27
N TYR A 102 -1.33 -7.27 -7.41
CA TYR A 102 -1.59 -5.83 -7.45
C TYR A 102 -2.42 -5.40 -8.66
N LEU A 103 -3.17 -4.31 -8.49
CA LEU A 103 -3.75 -3.53 -9.56
C LEU A 103 -2.79 -2.40 -9.94
N LEU A 104 -2.58 -2.18 -11.24
CA LEU A 104 -1.92 -0.96 -11.73
C LEU A 104 -2.94 0.19 -11.78
N VAL A 105 -2.69 1.27 -11.04
CA VAL A 105 -3.61 2.40 -10.92
C VAL A 105 -3.25 3.46 -11.97
N ASN A 106 -3.88 3.36 -13.14
CA ASN A 106 -3.66 4.30 -14.25
C ASN A 106 -4.46 5.60 -14.07
N ASN A 107 -5.75 5.49 -13.72
CA ASN A 107 -6.65 6.62 -13.46
C ASN A 107 -7.49 6.32 -12.20
N LEU A 108 -7.79 7.37 -11.43
CA LEU A 108 -8.64 7.28 -10.25
C LEU A 108 -10.14 7.13 -10.60
N ASP A 109 -10.56 7.66 -11.74
CA ASP A 109 -11.96 7.55 -12.20
C ASP A 109 -12.32 6.12 -12.58
N ASP A 110 -11.35 5.37 -13.12
CA ASP A 110 -11.51 3.97 -13.52
C ASP A 110 -11.20 2.99 -12.38
N PHE A 111 -10.86 3.48 -11.18
CA PHE A 111 -10.52 2.63 -10.06
C PHE A 111 -11.76 1.84 -9.60
N PRO A 112 -11.74 0.49 -9.64
CA PRO A 112 -12.95 -0.32 -9.42
C PRO A 112 -13.25 -0.48 -7.93
N ARG A 113 -13.76 0.60 -7.30
CA ARG A 113 -13.94 0.75 -5.84
C ARG A 113 -14.66 -0.43 -5.19
N ASP A 114 -15.84 -0.80 -5.68
CA ASP A 114 -16.64 -1.87 -5.09
C ASP A 114 -15.92 -3.22 -5.15
N TYR A 115 -15.26 -3.48 -6.28
CA TYR A 115 -14.51 -4.71 -6.46
C TYR A 115 -13.30 -4.78 -5.53
N ILE A 116 -12.52 -3.70 -5.46
CA ILE A 116 -11.36 -3.63 -4.59
C ILE A 116 -11.77 -3.66 -3.12
N THR A 117 -12.91 -3.06 -2.75
CA THR A 117 -13.44 -3.14 -1.38
C THR A 117 -13.70 -4.60 -0.97
N ALA A 118 -14.36 -5.38 -1.83
CA ALA A 118 -14.59 -6.81 -1.59
C ALA A 118 -13.28 -7.63 -1.50
N LEU A 119 -12.25 -7.25 -2.26
CA LEU A 119 -10.93 -7.88 -2.15
C LEU A 119 -10.18 -7.49 -0.87
N ILE A 120 -10.32 -6.23 -0.43
CA ILE A 120 -9.75 -5.76 0.83
C ILE A 120 -10.35 -6.52 2.01
N GLU A 121 -11.66 -6.76 2.02
CA GLU A 121 -12.33 -7.54 3.06
C GLU A 121 -11.75 -8.95 3.19
N GLN A 122 -11.66 -9.69 2.07
CA GLN A 122 -11.01 -11.01 2.05
C GLN A 122 -9.54 -10.95 2.52
N ALA A 123 -8.80 -9.92 2.09
CA ALA A 123 -7.41 -9.75 2.47
C ALA A 123 -7.24 -9.44 3.96
N TRP A 124 -8.16 -8.67 4.54
CA TRP A 124 -8.20 -8.35 5.96
C TRP A 124 -8.44 -9.61 6.80
N GLU A 125 -9.45 -10.42 6.44
CA GLU A 125 -9.73 -11.69 7.11
C GLU A 125 -8.53 -12.65 7.03
N ASN A 126 -7.93 -12.79 5.84
CA ASN A 126 -6.73 -13.60 5.66
C ASN A 126 -5.55 -13.08 6.50
N SER A 127 -5.38 -11.76 6.58
CA SER A 127 -4.34 -11.16 7.41
C SER A 127 -4.55 -11.44 8.91
N LEU A 128 -5.77 -11.29 9.41
CA LEU A 128 -6.11 -11.64 10.80
C LEU A 128 -5.82 -13.10 11.11
N ALA A 129 -6.14 -14.02 10.19
CA ALA A 129 -5.84 -15.44 10.34
C ALA A 129 -4.33 -15.75 10.45
N LYS A 130 -3.47 -14.86 9.92
CA LYS A 130 -2.00 -14.97 10.02
C LYS A 130 -1.45 -14.40 11.34
N VAL A 131 -2.28 -13.78 12.18
CA VAL A 131 -1.88 -13.29 13.50
C VAL A 131 -1.85 -14.46 14.50
N LYS A 132 -0.64 -14.90 14.87
CA LYS A 132 -0.45 -16.01 15.81
C LYS A 132 -0.78 -15.64 17.26
N ASN A 133 -0.51 -14.40 17.65
CA ASN A 133 -0.71 -13.92 19.01
C ASN A 133 -1.66 -12.71 18.98
N PRO A 134 -2.88 -12.82 19.52
CA PRO A 134 -3.85 -11.72 19.54
C PRO A 134 -3.33 -10.44 20.21
N LYS A 135 -2.35 -10.54 21.11
CA LYS A 135 -1.73 -9.37 21.77
C LYS A 135 -0.89 -8.51 20.82
N ASP A 136 -0.52 -9.04 19.65
CA ASP A 136 0.22 -8.29 18.63
C ASP A 136 -0.70 -7.33 17.86
N ILE A 137 -2.02 -7.51 17.97
CA ILE A 137 -3.00 -6.62 17.34
C ILE A 137 -2.96 -5.28 18.05
N VAL A 138 -2.65 -4.25 17.28
CA VAL A 138 -2.64 -2.86 17.70
C VAL A 138 -3.46 -2.06 16.70
N TYR A 139 -3.97 -0.90 17.11
CA TYR A 139 -4.93 -0.16 16.30
C TYR A 139 -4.45 1.27 16.06
N GLY A 140 -4.71 1.76 14.85
CA GLY A 140 -4.58 3.15 14.46
C GLY A 140 -3.16 3.70 14.58
N LYS A 141 -2.11 2.91 14.39
CA LYS A 141 -0.74 3.48 14.35
C LYS A 141 -0.37 3.86 12.92
N THR A 142 0.36 4.96 12.75
CA THR A 142 1.16 5.21 11.53
C THR A 142 2.62 5.03 11.92
N ILE A 143 3.40 4.26 11.17
CA ILE A 143 4.76 3.88 11.57
C ILE A 143 5.70 3.89 10.36
N THR A 144 6.74 4.72 10.41
CA THR A 144 7.86 4.64 9.46
C THR A 144 8.85 3.56 9.92
N LYS A 145 8.92 2.42 9.23
CA LYS A 145 9.80 1.30 9.60
C LYS A 145 11.16 1.33 8.90
N MET A 146 11.26 1.94 7.72
CA MET A 146 12.49 1.96 6.94
C MET A 146 12.59 3.18 6.04
N ILE A 147 13.79 3.76 6.01
CA ILE A 147 14.16 4.83 5.08
C ILE A 147 15.50 4.43 4.44
N SER A 148 15.50 4.26 3.12
CA SER A 148 16.73 3.99 2.38
C SER A 148 17.58 5.25 2.27
N PRO A 149 18.89 5.19 2.56
CA PRO A 149 19.78 6.36 2.50
C PRO A 149 20.02 6.85 1.05
N LYS A 150 19.80 5.97 0.07
CA LYS A 150 19.90 6.26 -1.36
C LYS A 150 18.60 5.87 -2.04
N LYS A 151 18.21 6.62 -3.08
CA LYS A 151 17.00 6.40 -3.87
C LYS A 151 17.33 6.32 -5.35
N ARG A 152 16.50 5.60 -6.10
CA ARG A 152 16.65 5.48 -7.55
C ARG A 152 16.31 6.80 -8.22
N GLU A 153 17.27 7.32 -8.97
CA GLU A 153 17.11 8.52 -9.78
C GLU A 153 16.43 8.21 -11.13
N ALA A 154 15.76 9.21 -11.70
CA ALA A 154 15.32 9.15 -13.09
C ALA A 154 16.55 9.18 -14.00
N LYS A 155 16.67 8.20 -14.90
CA LYS A 155 17.71 8.26 -15.94
C LYS A 155 17.37 9.41 -16.87
N THR A 156 18.11 10.52 -16.80
CA THR A 156 18.04 11.58 -17.81
C THR A 156 18.51 10.97 -19.13
N LYS A 157 17.60 10.78 -20.08
CA LYS A 157 18.00 10.48 -21.46
C LYS A 157 18.67 11.75 -21.99
N LYS A 158 19.98 11.64 -22.27
CA LYS A 158 20.73 12.63 -23.06
C LYS A 158 20.26 12.60 -24.51
#